data_AF-A0A7X6TEE0-F1
#
_entry.id   AF-A0A7X6TEE0-F1
#
_cell.length_a   1.000
_cell.length_b   1.000
_cell.length_c   1.000
_cell.angle_alpha   90.00
_cell.angle_beta   90.00
_cell.angle_gamma   90.00
#
_symmetry.space_group_name_H-M   'P 1'
#
loop_
_entity.id
_entity.type
_entity.pdbx_description
1 polymer ?
#
loop_
_entity_poly.entity_id
_entity_poly.type
_entity_poly.pdbx_seq_one_letter_code
_entity_poly.pdbx_strand_id
1 'polypeptide(L)'
;MKQQNEFVPEKTCEVRLTADGSHTLYSDRVQEHYHSTFGALQESRHIFIQAGLIEAHRRKTAGLQAAGTARSTNLPLKLFELG
;
A
#
# COMPACT_ATOMS: atom_id res chain seq x y z
N MET A 1 18.05 48.95 5.42
CA MET A 1 17.41 47.83 6.14
C MET A 1 17.40 46.63 5.21
N LYS A 2 18.26 45.63 5.42
CA LYS A 2 18.30 44.42 4.60
C LYS A 2 17.23 43.47 5.13
N GLN A 3 16.17 43.24 4.35
CA GLN A 3 15.23 42.16 4.62
C GLN A 3 15.99 40.84 4.43
N GLN A 4 16.18 40.10 5.51
CA GLN A 4 16.71 38.74 5.43
C GLN A 4 15.59 37.88 4.88
N ASN A 5 15.75 37.44 3.63
CA ASN A 5 14.90 36.45 3.02
C ASN A 5 15.19 35.12 3.72
N GLU A 6 14.36 34.76 4.68
CA GLU A 6 14.49 33.54 5.46
C GLU A 6 14.30 32.35 4.52
N PHE A 7 15.37 31.60 4.26
CA PHE A 7 15.33 30.37 3.48
C PHE A 7 14.53 29.35 4.30
N VAL A 8 13.25 29.21 3.99
CA VAL A 8 12.46 28.08 4.47
C VAL A 8 12.99 26.87 3.69
N PRO A 9 13.61 25.87 4.35
CA PRO A 9 14.06 24.68 3.64
C PRO A 9 12.88 24.08 2.89
N GLU A 10 13.07 23.79 1.60
CA GLU A 10 12.05 23.11 0.82
C GLU A 10 11.65 21.83 1.56
N LYS A 11 10.34 21.67 1.73
CA LYS A 11 9.77 20.53 2.45
C LYS A 11 10.20 19.21 1.80
N THR A 12 11.01 18.39 2.48
CA THR A 12 11.61 17.21 1.88
C THR A 12 10.85 15.91 2.18
N CYS A 13 10.93 14.98 1.24
CA CYS A 13 10.58 13.58 1.44
C CYS A 13 11.86 12.76 1.25
N GLU A 14 12.17 11.87 2.17
CA GLU A 14 13.37 11.04 2.13
C GLU A 14 13.05 9.56 2.24
N VAL A 15 13.90 8.72 1.65
CA VAL A 15 13.79 7.27 1.74
C VAL A 15 14.51 6.80 3.02
N ARG A 16 13.80 6.07 3.88
CA ARG A 16 14.35 5.47 5.10
C ARG A 16 14.20 3.95 5.09
N LEU A 17 15.14 3.26 5.74
CA LEU A 17 15.09 1.81 5.92
C LEU A 17 14.14 1.44 7.06
N THR A 18 13.39 0.34 6.91
CA THR A 18 12.53 -0.24 7.94
C THR A 18 13.20 -1.46 8.59
N ALA A 19 12.66 -1.93 9.73
CA ALA A 19 13.27 -3.02 10.50
C ALA A 19 13.28 -4.38 9.76
N ASP A 20 12.38 -4.59 8.80
CA ASP A 20 12.38 -5.76 7.91
C ASP A 20 13.33 -5.62 6.70
N GLY A 21 14.14 -4.56 6.66
CA GLY A 21 15.09 -4.29 5.58
C GLY A 21 14.48 -3.70 4.31
N SER A 22 13.17 -3.44 4.29
CA SER A 22 12.53 -2.70 3.20
C SER A 22 12.66 -1.19 3.38
N HIS A 23 12.09 -0.42 2.44
CA HIS A 23 12.19 1.03 2.44
C HIS A 23 10.81 1.67 2.61
N THR A 24 10.78 2.79 3.31
CA THR A 24 9.61 3.65 3.49
C THR A 24 9.97 5.09 3.13
N LEU A 25 8.99 5.89 2.75
CA LEU A 25 9.16 7.33 2.61
C LEU A 25 8.85 8.01 3.93
N TYR A 26 9.73 8.91 4.37
CA TYR A 26 9.48 9.83 5.46
C TYR A 26 9.20 11.21 4.89
N SER A 27 8.17 11.87 5.38
CA SER A 27 7.79 13.21 4.92
C SER A 27 7.95 14.21 6.04
N ASP A 28 8.87 15.16 5.88
CA ASP A 28 9.10 16.25 6.84
C ASP A 28 7.87 17.15 6.98
N ARG A 29 6.97 17.12 5.99
CA ARG A 29 5.74 17.93 6.02
C ARG A 29 4.76 17.50 7.08
N VAL A 30 4.65 16.19 7.23
CA VAL A 30 3.69 15.55 8.15
C VAL A 30 4.39 14.91 9.34
N GLN A 31 5.72 14.83 9.32
CA GLN A 31 6.57 14.19 10.32
C GLN A 31 6.20 12.71 10.53
N GLU A 32 5.89 12.02 9.42
CA GLU A 32 5.38 10.65 9.45
C GLU A 32 6.01 9.78 8.35
N HIS A 33 6.00 8.46 8.60
CA HIS A 33 6.40 7.44 7.64
C HIS A 33 5.19 6.93 6.86
N TYR A 34 5.35 6.70 5.55
CA TYR A 34 4.28 6.18 4.69
C TYR A 34 3.90 4.73 5.02
N HIS A 35 4.90 3.95 5.40
CA HIS A 35 4.75 2.58 5.88
C HIS A 35 5.35 2.45 7.28
N SER A 36 4.86 1.44 8.01
CA SER A 36 5.35 1.07 9.33
C SER A 36 6.87 0.94 9.37
N THR A 37 7.47 1.55 10.40
CA THR A 37 8.91 1.45 10.67
C THR A 37 9.34 0.04 11.05
N PHE A 38 8.41 -0.78 11.57
CA PHE A 38 8.64 -2.19 11.89
C PHE A 38 8.73 -3.07 10.65
N GLY A 39 8.22 -2.62 9.50
CA GLY A 39 8.43 -3.30 8.23
C GLY A 39 7.41 -2.95 7.15
N ALA A 40 7.83 -2.22 6.12
CA ALA A 40 6.94 -1.79 5.04
C ALA A 40 6.48 -2.95 4.16
N LEU A 41 7.37 -3.91 3.88
CA LEU A 41 7.05 -5.11 3.12
C LEU A 41 6.10 -6.02 3.92
N GLN A 42 6.37 -6.19 5.22
CA GLN A 42 5.52 -6.99 6.08
C GLN A 42 4.10 -6.43 6.17
N GLU A 43 3.97 -5.12 6.38
CA GLU A 43 2.67 -4.42 6.39
C GLU A 43 1.93 -4.60 5.06
N SER A 44 2.62 -4.34 3.94
CA SER A 44 2.01 -4.45 2.61
C SER A 44 1.47 -5.84 2.31
N ARG A 45 2.21 -6.87 2.70
CA ARG A 45 1.80 -8.26 2.49
C ARG A 45 0.61 -8.64 3.36
N HIS A 46 0.69 -8.39 4.66
CA HIS A 46 -0.30 -8.93 5.61
C HIS A 46 -1.57 -8.07 5.66
N ILE A 47 -1.42 -6.74 5.72
CA ILE A 47 -2.56 -5.84 5.89
C ILE A 47 -3.19 -5.52 4.53
N PHE A 48 -2.42 -4.99 3.59
CA PHE A 48 -3.00 -4.50 2.33
C PHE A 48 -3.36 -5.62 1.35
N ILE A 49 -2.50 -6.63 1.18
CA ILE A 49 -2.76 -7.73 0.24
C ILE A 49 -3.64 -8.82 0.87
N GLN A 50 -3.21 -9.43 1.97
CA GLN A 50 -3.92 -10.58 2.54
C GLN A 50 -5.24 -10.18 3.22
N ALA A 51 -5.18 -9.28 4.20
CA ALA A 51 -6.37 -8.86 4.96
C ALA A 51 -7.25 -7.85 4.21
N GLY A 52 -6.67 -7.05 3.31
CA GLY A 52 -7.37 -6.06 2.50
C GLY A 52 -7.89 -6.66 1.20
N LEU A 53 -7.02 -6.77 0.20
CA LEU A 53 -7.39 -7.10 -1.17
C LEU A 53 -7.96 -8.52 -1.33
N ILE A 54 -7.26 -9.54 -0.84
CA ILE A 54 -7.68 -10.95 -0.99
C ILE A 54 -9.02 -11.17 -0.26
N GLU A 55 -9.14 -10.67 0.96
CA GLU A 55 -10.38 -10.81 1.72
C GLU A 55 -11.54 -10.03 1.09
N ALA A 56 -11.31 -8.80 0.60
CA ALA A 56 -12.32 -8.05 -0.13
C ALA A 56 -12.79 -8.80 -1.39
N HIS A 57 -11.85 -9.39 -2.13
CA HIS A 57 -12.15 -10.21 -3.29
C HIS A 57 -12.96 -11.46 -2.91
N ARG A 58 -12.55 -12.16 -1.84
CA ARG A 58 -13.26 -13.35 -1.31
C ARG A 58 -14.69 -13.04 -0.90
N ARG A 59 -14.92 -11.89 -0.25
CA ARG A 59 -16.28 -11.45 0.14
C ARG A 59 -17.16 -11.19 -1.08
N LYS A 60 -16.59 -10.53 -2.11
CA LYS A 60 -17.31 -10.26 -3.35
C LYS A 60 -17.66 -11.55 -4.09
N THR A 61 -16.74 -12.51 -4.18
CA THR A 61 -17.00 -13.80 -4.84
C THR A 61 -17.95 -14.69 -4.04
N ALA A 62 -17.84 -14.72 -2.70
CA ALA A 62 -18.79 -15.42 -1.84
C ALA A 62 -20.21 -14.85 -1.97
N GLY A 63 -20.35 -13.52 -2.04
CA GLY A 63 -21.64 -12.86 -2.31
C GLY A 63 -22.24 -13.20 -3.67
N LEU A 64 -21.39 -13.41 -4.70
CA LEU A 64 -21.84 -13.88 -6.02
C LEU A 64 -22.29 -15.35 -5.99
N GLN A 65 -21.65 -16.22 -5.21
CA GLN A 65 -22.03 -17.65 -5.13
C GLN A 65 -23.37 -17.90 -4.44
N ALA A 66 -23.80 -16.99 -3.55
CA ALA A 66 -25.14 -17.03 -2.97
C ALA A 66 -26.25 -16.64 -3.98
N ALA A 67 -25.89 -15.99 -5.10
CA ALA A 67 -26.78 -15.53 -6.15
C ALA A 67 -26.69 -16.40 -7.42
N GLY A 68 -26.68 -17.72 -7.28
CA GLY A 68 -27.03 -18.65 -8.36
C GLY A 68 -25.95 -18.98 -9.40
N THR A 69 -25.88 -20.28 -9.69
CA THR A 69 -25.22 -20.95 -10.82
C THR A 69 -23.72 -21.25 -10.70
N ALA A 70 -23.47 -22.55 -10.68
CA ALA A 70 -22.20 -23.22 -10.52
C ALA A 70 -21.27 -23.15 -11.76
N ARG A 71 -20.00 -23.44 -11.47
CA ARG A 71 -18.85 -23.75 -12.36
C ARG A 71 -18.14 -22.56 -13.02
N SER A 72 -16.92 -22.30 -12.56
CA SER A 72 -15.73 -22.71 -13.33
C SER A 72 -14.48 -22.65 -12.45
N THR A 73 -13.56 -23.56 -12.77
CA THR A 73 -12.29 -23.94 -12.13
C THR A 73 -11.34 -22.79 -11.79
N ASN A 74 -10.45 -23.03 -10.81
CA ASN A 74 -9.21 -22.29 -10.51
C ASN A 74 -8.79 -21.32 -11.62
N LEU A 75 -9.08 -20.04 -11.44
CA LEU A 75 -8.58 -18.97 -12.29
C LEU A 75 -7.70 -18.07 -11.41
N PRO A 76 -6.38 -18.33 -11.32
CA PRO A 76 -5.48 -17.32 -10.84
C PRO A 76 -5.50 -16.16 -11.83
N LEU A 77 -6.11 -15.04 -11.42
CA LEU A 77 -5.81 -13.69 -11.88
C LEU A 77 -5.66 -13.51 -13.40
N LYS A 78 -6.73 -13.68 -14.18
CA LYS A 78 -6.80 -13.24 -15.59
C LYS A 78 -7.01 -11.72 -15.76
N LEU A 79 -6.60 -10.90 -14.79
CA LEU A 79 -6.78 -9.44 -14.86
C LEU A 79 -5.69 -8.72 -15.69
N PHE A 80 -4.68 -9.44 -16.20
CA PHE A 80 -3.54 -8.84 -16.93
C PHE A 80 -3.39 -9.26 -18.40
N GLU A 81 -4.34 -10.01 -19.00
CA GLU A 81 -4.29 -10.42 -20.42
C GLU A 81 -5.26 -9.62 -21.31
N LEU A 82 -5.24 -8.29 -21.20
CA LEU A 82 -5.75 -7.41 -22.25
C LEU A 82 -4.59 -6.54 -22.73
N GLY A 83 -3.84 -7.13 -23.67
CA GLY A 83 -2.96 -6.46 -24.61
C GLY A 83 -3.42 -6.79 -26.02
#